data_AF-A0A9D8FSD9-F1
#
_entry.id   AF-A0A9D8FSD9-F1
#
_cell.length_a   1.000
_cell.length_b   1.000
_cell.length_c   1.000
_cell.angle_alpha   90.00
_cell.angle_beta   90.00
_cell.angle_gamma   90.00
#
_symmetry.space_group_name_H-M   'P 1'
#
loop_
_entity.id
_entity.type
_entity.pdbx_description
1 polymer ?
#
loop_
_entity_poly.entity_id
_entity_poly.type
_entity_poly.pdbx_seq_one_letter_code
_entity_poly.pdbx_strand_id
1 'polypeptide(L)'
;MARQMKMLTITLLFVALLAPACGKISTPDLERTVEVAVAATQAALLTETVASVPTSTPTLTPLPTATPTPTGEDTPTQPLPSPTPTATRTPRPTATPTLPSPPTATSVSEPTATPVPPPTATPTLPSPPTATPIPTSVPTPTPTDTPRPSQPSRLYAVVDVANDEELNVRLLANPSSDIVGAIPFYGLDVEVTGPGAQVGGGLWVPVVYQDVTGWVNSRYLARQQGWVNELVAARAAEIVTALKNWDTRELTAYVHPEQGLRFSPYTYVRAGQEPPENQDLVFPAEHIWDFFSDYAVYHWGWFDGSGEPIEMTFEEYYGRFIYDVDFCRPDIVSFVEFVGWGNTVNNIQDVYPDAVTIEYHFEGLEPAYAGMDWRSLRLVLEELDGTWYLVGIVHDEWTT
;
A
#
# COMPACT_ATOMS: atom_id res chain seq x y z
N MET A 1 22.84 24.39 17.50
CA MET A 1 24.13 25.05 17.78
C MET A 1 25.27 24.08 18.13
N ALA A 2 25.16 23.20 19.13
CA ALA A 2 26.27 22.31 19.52
C ALA A 2 26.73 21.29 18.44
N ARG A 3 25.82 20.82 17.57
CA ARG A 3 26.13 19.89 16.47
C ARG A 3 26.88 20.56 15.30
N GLN A 4 26.50 21.80 14.95
CA GLN A 4 27.22 22.57 13.91
C GLN A 4 28.62 23.00 14.35
N MET A 5 28.80 23.32 15.64
CA MET A 5 30.12 23.67 16.17
C MET A 5 31.09 22.47 16.13
N LYS A 6 30.58 21.24 16.35
CA LYS A 6 31.37 20.00 16.23
C LYS A 6 31.74 19.68 14.77
N MET A 7 30.83 19.91 13.82
CA MET A 7 31.09 19.69 12.39
C MET A 7 32.16 20.67 11.85
N LEU A 8 32.09 21.95 12.24
CA LEU A 8 33.04 22.99 11.82
C LEU A 8 34.46 22.77 12.36
N THR A 9 34.58 22.25 13.60
CA THR A 9 35.89 21.91 14.21
C THR A 9 36.56 20.76 13.46
N ILE A 10 35.79 19.82 12.93
CA ILE A 10 36.30 18.66 12.17
C ILE A 10 36.75 19.08 10.77
N THR A 11 36.03 19.99 10.10
CA THR A 11 36.41 20.50 8.77
C THR A 11 37.70 21.34 8.81
N LEU A 12 37.90 22.14 9.86
CA LEU A 12 39.15 22.91 10.05
C LEU A 12 40.35 22.01 10.38
N LEU A 13 40.15 20.90 11.09
CA LEU A 13 41.21 19.91 11.35
C LEU A 13 41.67 19.20 10.06
N PHE A 14 40.75 18.95 9.13
CA PHE A 14 41.05 18.32 7.84
C PHE A 14 41.88 19.21 6.90
N VAL A 15 41.64 20.54 6.90
CA VAL A 15 42.43 21.49 6.11
C VAL A 15 43.85 21.63 6.67
N ALA A 16 44.04 21.50 8.00
CA ALA A 16 45.36 21.52 8.62
C ALA A 16 46.18 20.22 8.39
N LEU A 17 45.51 19.06 8.24
CA LEU A 17 46.18 17.78 8.01
C LEU A 17 46.57 17.51 6.54
N LEU A 18 46.00 18.22 5.56
CA LEU A 18 46.33 18.06 4.13
C LEU A 18 47.43 19.00 3.61
N ALA A 19 47.93 19.92 4.43
CA ALA A 19 48.92 20.92 4.02
C ALA A 19 50.40 20.47 3.90
N PRO A 20 50.89 19.35 4.48
CA PRO A 20 52.31 19.01 4.35
C PRO A 20 52.65 18.11 3.14
N ALA A 21 51.87 18.17 2.05
CA ALA A 21 52.17 17.45 0.80
C ALA A 21 52.59 18.35 -0.39
N CYS A 22 52.57 19.67 -0.24
CA CYS A 22 53.13 20.57 -1.25
C CYS A 22 53.93 21.69 -0.57
N GLY A 23 55.25 21.60 -0.67
CA GLY A 23 56.16 22.50 0.02
C GLY A 23 56.01 23.97 -0.39
N LYS A 24 56.27 24.85 0.59
CA LYS A 24 56.39 26.33 0.56
C LYS A 24 55.19 27.16 1.04
N ILE A 25 54.67 26.87 2.23
CA ILE A 25 53.96 27.88 3.03
C ILE A 25 54.63 27.94 4.40
N SER A 26 55.03 29.13 4.85
CA SER A 26 55.65 29.32 6.17
C SER A 26 54.57 29.26 7.25
N THR A 27 54.87 28.69 8.42
CA THR A 27 53.96 28.60 9.58
C THR A 27 53.22 29.90 9.93
N PRO A 28 53.85 31.10 9.92
CA PRO A 28 53.13 32.36 10.16
C PRO A 28 52.09 32.73 9.08
N ASP A 29 52.24 32.26 7.83
CA ASP A 29 51.26 32.51 6.77
C ASP A 29 50.02 31.61 6.92
N LEU A 30 50.20 30.39 7.44
CA LEU A 30 49.09 29.47 7.73
C LEU A 30 48.25 29.98 8.91
N GLU A 31 48.90 30.43 9.99
CA GLU A 31 48.23 31.03 11.16
C GLU A 31 47.41 32.27 10.77
N ARG A 32 48.00 33.16 9.96
CA ARG A 32 47.30 34.36 9.47
C ARG A 32 46.12 34.02 8.56
N THR A 33 46.23 32.97 7.74
CA THR A 33 45.15 32.51 6.87
C THR A 33 44.00 31.91 7.66
N VAL A 34 44.30 31.15 8.72
CA VAL A 34 43.31 30.60 9.65
C VAL A 34 42.61 31.72 10.43
N GLU A 35 43.34 32.71 10.93
CA GLU A 35 42.74 33.86 11.64
C GLU A 35 41.78 34.66 10.74
N VAL A 36 42.16 34.92 9.49
CA VAL A 36 41.29 35.63 8.54
C VAL A 36 40.03 34.82 8.19
N ALA A 37 40.16 33.50 8.03
CA ALA A 37 39.01 32.63 7.76
C ALA A 37 38.06 32.53 8.97
N VAL A 38 38.58 32.46 10.19
CA VAL A 38 37.77 32.47 11.42
C VAL A 38 37.04 33.79 11.59
N ALA A 39 37.71 34.92 11.33
CA ALA A 39 37.09 36.25 11.41
C ALA A 39 35.98 36.44 10.37
N ALA A 40 36.18 36.00 9.13
CA ALA A 40 35.15 36.06 8.08
C ALA A 40 33.92 35.19 8.41
N THR A 41 34.13 34.04 9.05
CA THR A 41 33.06 33.11 9.43
C THR A 41 32.28 33.63 10.65
N GLN A 42 32.94 34.28 11.63
CA GLN A 42 32.25 34.94 12.75
C GLN A 42 31.43 36.15 12.28
N ALA A 43 31.95 36.93 11.33
CA ALA A 43 31.21 38.04 10.74
C ALA A 43 29.95 37.57 10.01
N ALA A 44 30.03 36.46 9.24
CA ALA A 44 28.88 35.88 8.55
C ALA A 44 27.79 35.39 9.53
N LEU A 45 28.18 34.74 10.64
CA LEU A 45 27.25 34.22 11.66
C LEU A 45 26.50 35.34 12.42
N LEU A 46 27.13 36.51 12.59
CA LEU A 46 26.52 37.68 13.23
C LEU A 46 25.49 38.37 12.31
N THR A 47 25.61 38.25 10.98
CA THR A 47 24.65 38.82 10.01
C THR A 47 23.34 38.05 9.87
N GLU A 48 23.29 36.76 10.21
CA GLU A 48 22.04 35.97 10.14
C GLU A 48 21.09 36.15 11.34
N THR A 49 21.45 36.93 12.35
CA THR A 49 20.64 37.10 13.58
C THR A 49 19.78 38.38 13.60
N VAL A 50 19.63 39.12 12.50
CA VAL A 50 18.87 40.40 12.48
C VAL A 50 17.68 40.41 11.49
N ALA A 51 17.40 39.33 10.77
CA ALA A 51 16.33 39.30 9.76
C ALA A 51 15.19 38.32 10.07
N SER A 52 14.59 38.40 11.26
CA SER A 52 13.23 37.87 11.50
C SER A 52 12.61 38.46 12.77
N VAL A 53 12.06 39.68 12.68
CA VAL A 53 11.13 40.20 13.69
C VAL A 53 9.91 40.79 12.97
N PRO A 54 8.77 40.08 12.92
CA PRO A 54 7.47 40.73 12.74
C PRO A 54 7.00 41.28 14.10
N THR A 55 6.86 42.60 14.18
CA THR A 55 6.29 43.31 15.32
C THR A 55 4.78 43.11 15.37
N SER A 56 4.28 42.26 16.27
CA SER A 56 2.87 42.25 16.66
C SER A 56 2.67 43.13 17.90
N THR A 57 1.83 44.16 17.74
CA THR A 57 1.40 45.05 18.83
C THR A 57 0.33 44.32 19.65
N PRO A 58 0.44 44.21 21.00
CA PRO A 58 -0.63 43.62 21.78
C PRO A 58 -1.78 44.63 21.97
N THR A 59 -2.90 44.38 21.30
CA THR A 59 -4.18 45.04 21.59
C THR A 59 -4.79 44.39 22.83
N LEU A 60 -4.99 45.15 23.90
CA LEU A 60 -5.69 44.71 25.11
C LEU A 60 -7.20 44.59 24.83
N THR A 61 -7.73 43.38 24.90
CA THR A 61 -9.18 43.09 24.83
C THR A 61 -9.76 43.05 26.26
N PRO A 62 -10.92 43.69 26.52
CA PRO A 62 -11.45 43.90 27.86
C PRO A 62 -12.07 42.66 28.53
N LEU A 63 -12.07 42.73 29.87
CA LEU A 63 -12.60 41.80 30.88
C LEU A 63 -14.07 41.38 30.63
N PRO A 64 -14.49 40.13 30.94
CA PRO A 64 -15.86 39.69 30.75
C PRO A 64 -16.83 40.33 31.76
N THR A 65 -17.88 40.97 31.24
CA THR A 65 -19.02 41.49 32.00
C THR A 65 -20.00 40.35 32.32
N ALA A 66 -20.45 40.29 33.56
CA ALA A 66 -21.41 39.33 34.08
C ALA A 66 -22.77 39.39 33.33
N THR A 67 -23.27 38.23 32.92
CA THR A 67 -24.63 38.05 32.39
C THR A 67 -25.65 38.04 33.55
N PRO A 68 -26.72 38.85 33.51
CA PRO A 68 -27.79 38.79 34.49
C PRO A 68 -28.73 37.61 34.25
N THR A 69 -29.18 37.00 35.35
CA THR A 69 -30.32 36.08 35.44
C THR A 69 -31.61 36.75 34.98
N PRO A 70 -32.47 36.05 34.20
CA PRO A 70 -33.91 36.28 34.25
C PRO A 70 -34.65 35.07 34.86
N THR A 71 -35.39 35.40 35.91
CA THR A 71 -36.49 34.64 36.52
C THR A 71 -37.77 34.85 35.69
N GLY A 72 -38.64 33.84 35.61
CA GLY A 72 -40.03 33.96 35.14
C GLY A 72 -40.43 32.78 34.24
N GLU A 73 -41.06 31.73 34.79
CA GLU A 73 -42.50 31.58 35.07
C GLU A 73 -43.19 30.80 33.94
N ASP A 74 -43.62 29.59 34.31
CA ASP A 74 -44.29 28.60 33.48
C ASP A 74 -45.62 29.11 32.91
N THR A 75 -45.85 28.91 31.62
CA THR A 75 -47.19 28.83 31.04
C THR A 75 -47.19 27.79 29.92
N PRO A 76 -47.95 26.68 30.05
CA PRO A 76 -48.00 25.65 29.02
C PRO A 76 -48.90 26.12 27.86
N THR A 77 -48.30 26.32 26.68
CA THR A 77 -49.05 26.60 25.45
C THR A 77 -49.40 25.27 24.76
N GLN A 78 -50.69 25.07 24.47
CA GLN A 78 -51.24 23.91 23.78
C GLN A 78 -50.57 23.66 22.41
N PRO A 79 -50.46 22.39 21.97
CA PRO A 79 -50.05 22.08 20.61
C PRO A 79 -51.14 22.45 19.59
N LEU A 80 -50.70 23.09 18.51
CA LEU A 80 -51.46 23.49 17.33
C LEU A 80 -52.13 22.27 16.65
N PRO A 81 -53.37 22.36 16.14
CA PRO A 81 -54.01 21.24 15.44
C PRO A 81 -53.31 20.92 14.11
N SER A 82 -53.10 19.62 13.89
CA SER A 82 -52.58 18.99 12.69
C SER A 82 -53.43 19.29 11.44
N PRO A 83 -52.83 19.53 10.26
CA PRO A 83 -53.59 19.73 9.03
C PRO A 83 -54.28 18.42 8.57
N THR A 84 -55.55 18.54 8.22
CA THR A 84 -56.41 17.47 7.68
C THR A 84 -55.85 16.90 6.37
N PRO A 85 -55.83 15.57 6.17
CA PRO A 85 -55.39 14.99 4.90
C PRO A 85 -56.36 15.36 3.76
N THR A 86 -55.80 15.89 2.67
CA THR A 86 -56.53 16.16 1.43
C THR A 86 -56.82 14.84 0.71
N ALA A 87 -58.06 14.64 0.26
CA ALA A 87 -58.47 13.45 -0.46
C ALA A 87 -57.70 13.30 -1.80
N THR A 88 -56.89 12.26 -1.90
CA THR A 88 -56.24 11.82 -3.14
C THR A 88 -57.30 11.33 -4.13
N ARG A 89 -57.31 11.87 -5.35
CA ARG A 89 -58.17 11.40 -6.45
C ARG A 89 -57.73 10.00 -6.87
N THR A 90 -58.68 9.07 -6.87
CA THR A 90 -58.55 7.71 -7.40
C THR A 90 -58.19 7.73 -8.89
N PRO A 91 -57.16 7.02 -9.37
CA PRO A 91 -56.92 6.86 -10.80
C PRO A 91 -58.01 5.99 -11.45
N ARG A 92 -58.40 6.39 -12.66
CA ARG A 92 -59.34 5.70 -13.56
C ARG A 92 -58.80 4.30 -13.94
N PRO A 93 -59.64 3.25 -14.02
CA PRO A 93 -59.17 1.91 -14.38
C PRO A 93 -58.64 1.88 -15.81
N THR A 94 -57.43 1.37 -15.95
CA THR A 94 -56.75 1.02 -17.21
C THR A 94 -57.46 -0.16 -17.87
N ALA A 95 -57.59 -0.11 -19.20
CA ALA A 95 -58.25 -1.13 -20.00
C ALA A 95 -57.56 -2.49 -19.89
N THR A 96 -58.39 -3.54 -19.82
CA THR A 96 -58.04 -4.97 -19.84
C THR A 96 -57.22 -5.34 -21.08
N PRO A 97 -56.09 -6.06 -20.96
CA PRO A 97 -55.38 -6.59 -22.12
C PRO A 97 -56.21 -7.68 -22.80
N THR A 98 -56.35 -7.57 -24.12
CA THR A 98 -57.04 -8.54 -24.98
C THR A 98 -56.16 -9.76 -25.21
N LEU A 99 -56.71 -10.97 -25.01
CA LEU A 99 -56.03 -12.25 -25.25
C LEU A 99 -55.56 -12.40 -26.72
N PRO A 100 -54.38 -12.98 -26.98
CA PRO A 100 -53.99 -13.36 -28.34
C PRO A 100 -54.83 -14.54 -28.84
N SER A 101 -55.22 -14.48 -30.11
CA SER A 101 -55.99 -15.51 -30.81
C SER A 101 -55.21 -16.83 -30.98
N PRO A 102 -55.87 -17.99 -31.03
CA PRO A 102 -55.21 -19.28 -31.20
C PRO A 102 -54.61 -19.44 -32.60
N PRO A 103 -53.50 -20.20 -32.76
CA PRO A 103 -52.89 -20.42 -34.06
C PRO A 103 -53.79 -21.26 -34.97
N THR A 104 -53.95 -20.79 -36.21
CA THR A 104 -54.61 -21.50 -37.30
C THR A 104 -53.79 -22.73 -37.69
N ALA A 105 -54.42 -23.90 -37.73
CA ALA A 105 -53.82 -25.14 -38.21
C ALA A 105 -53.56 -25.05 -39.73
N THR A 106 -52.29 -25.16 -40.12
CA THR A 106 -51.90 -25.33 -41.53
C THR A 106 -52.02 -26.81 -41.90
N SER A 107 -52.89 -27.08 -42.87
CA SER A 107 -53.12 -28.41 -43.45
C SER A 107 -51.89 -28.92 -44.19
N VAL A 108 -51.57 -30.19 -43.94
CA VAL A 108 -50.59 -31.01 -44.66
C VAL A 108 -51.13 -31.34 -46.06
N SER A 109 -50.31 -31.11 -47.09
CA SER A 109 -50.55 -31.61 -48.46
C SER A 109 -49.52 -32.69 -48.82
N GLU A 110 -50.02 -33.79 -49.37
CA GLU A 110 -49.35 -35.02 -49.82
C GLU A 110 -48.21 -34.84 -50.85
N PRO A 111 -47.35 -35.87 -51.06
CA PRO A 111 -46.11 -35.75 -51.81
C PRO A 111 -46.38 -35.80 -53.32
N THR A 112 -45.76 -34.87 -54.05
CA THR A 112 -45.76 -34.90 -55.52
C THR A 112 -44.54 -35.68 -56.02
N ALA A 113 -44.79 -36.60 -56.96
CA ALA A 113 -43.80 -37.51 -57.53
C ALA A 113 -42.65 -36.81 -58.26
N THR A 114 -41.47 -37.40 -58.10
CA THR A 114 -40.16 -37.03 -58.65
C THR A 114 -40.11 -37.11 -60.18
N PRO A 115 -39.75 -36.03 -60.90
CA PRO A 115 -39.27 -36.15 -62.28
C PRO A 115 -37.81 -36.61 -62.31
N VAL A 116 -37.55 -37.67 -63.07
CA VAL A 116 -36.22 -38.23 -63.36
C VAL A 116 -35.44 -37.26 -64.27
N PRO A 117 -34.22 -36.81 -63.90
CA PRO A 117 -33.39 -35.99 -64.77
C PRO A 117 -32.73 -36.80 -65.91
N PRO A 118 -32.43 -36.16 -67.06
CA PRO A 118 -31.71 -36.77 -68.19
C PRO A 118 -30.24 -37.08 -67.85
N PRO A 119 -29.54 -37.94 -68.62
CA PRO A 119 -28.21 -38.42 -68.26
C PRO A 119 -27.19 -37.29 -68.17
N THR A 120 -26.58 -37.18 -66.98
CA THR A 120 -25.50 -36.27 -66.64
C THR A 120 -24.27 -36.52 -67.53
N ALA A 121 -23.79 -35.47 -68.20
CA ALA A 121 -22.49 -35.49 -68.85
C ALA A 121 -21.40 -35.75 -67.81
N THR A 122 -20.47 -36.66 -68.13
CA THR A 122 -19.32 -37.01 -67.30
C THR A 122 -18.52 -35.76 -66.93
N PRO A 123 -18.45 -35.37 -65.63
CA PRO A 123 -17.61 -34.26 -65.23
C PRO A 123 -16.14 -34.67 -65.39
N THR A 124 -15.40 -33.85 -66.12
CA THR A 124 -13.95 -33.90 -66.18
C THR A 124 -13.41 -33.70 -64.76
N LEU A 125 -12.51 -34.57 -64.31
CA LEU A 125 -11.86 -34.51 -63.01
C LEU A 125 -11.32 -33.09 -62.74
N PRO A 126 -11.74 -32.42 -61.65
CA PRO A 126 -11.05 -31.23 -61.20
C PRO A 126 -9.63 -31.62 -60.78
N SER A 127 -8.67 -30.76 -61.12
CA SER A 127 -7.29 -30.85 -60.63
C SER A 127 -7.29 -30.97 -59.09
N PRO A 128 -6.34 -31.71 -58.49
CA PRO A 128 -6.29 -31.90 -57.06
C PRO A 128 -6.24 -30.54 -56.35
N PRO A 129 -6.97 -30.37 -55.22
CA PRO A 129 -6.95 -29.11 -54.49
C PRO A 129 -5.53 -28.82 -54.03
N THR A 130 -5.06 -27.62 -54.32
CA THR A 130 -3.90 -27.03 -53.64
C THR A 130 -4.13 -27.16 -52.14
N ALA A 131 -3.17 -27.78 -51.43
CA ALA A 131 -3.27 -27.99 -50.00
C ALA A 131 -3.60 -26.67 -49.29
N THR A 132 -4.77 -26.61 -48.66
CA THR A 132 -5.12 -25.56 -47.71
C THR A 132 -4.05 -25.57 -46.62
N PRO A 133 -3.42 -24.43 -46.29
CA PRO A 133 -2.50 -24.38 -45.16
C PRO A 133 -3.27 -24.82 -43.91
N ILE A 134 -2.78 -25.87 -43.26
CA ILE A 134 -3.24 -26.33 -41.96
C ILE A 134 -3.14 -25.10 -41.02
N PRO A 135 -4.19 -24.75 -40.26
CA PRO A 135 -4.07 -23.65 -39.30
C PRO A 135 -2.88 -23.94 -38.39
N THR A 136 -1.94 -23.00 -38.38
CA THR A 136 -0.79 -22.98 -37.49
C THR A 136 -1.26 -23.30 -36.08
N SER A 137 -0.63 -24.31 -35.48
CA SER A 137 -0.82 -24.78 -34.11
C SER A 137 -1.38 -23.70 -33.18
N VAL A 138 -2.54 -24.00 -32.56
CA VAL A 138 -2.94 -23.37 -31.30
C VAL A 138 -1.69 -23.31 -30.42
N PRO A 139 -1.29 -22.14 -29.87
CA PRO A 139 -0.13 -22.08 -29.01
C PRO A 139 -0.37 -23.08 -27.87
N THR A 140 0.46 -24.12 -27.83
CA THR A 140 0.59 -24.96 -26.64
C THR A 140 0.81 -23.99 -25.49
N PRO A 141 0.03 -24.03 -24.40
CA PRO A 141 0.32 -23.20 -23.24
C PRO A 141 1.78 -23.44 -22.89
N THR A 142 2.59 -22.38 -22.94
CA THR A 142 3.95 -22.41 -22.42
C THR A 142 3.83 -23.03 -21.03
N PRO A 143 4.58 -24.09 -20.70
CA PRO A 143 4.54 -24.63 -19.35
C PRO A 143 4.76 -23.45 -18.40
N THR A 144 3.74 -23.12 -17.62
CA THR A 144 3.85 -22.21 -16.49
C THR A 144 5.10 -22.64 -15.74
N ASP A 145 6.09 -21.75 -15.64
CA ASP A 145 7.29 -21.99 -14.86
C ASP A 145 6.82 -22.53 -13.51
N THR A 146 7.00 -23.83 -13.31
CA THR A 146 6.75 -24.43 -12.00
C THR A 146 7.83 -23.80 -11.14
N PRO A 147 7.48 -22.92 -10.18
CA PRO A 147 8.48 -22.17 -9.45
C PRO A 147 9.42 -23.18 -8.82
N ARG A 148 10.70 -23.00 -9.13
CA ARG A 148 11.78 -23.68 -8.44
C ARG A 148 11.49 -23.52 -6.95
N PRO A 149 11.51 -24.59 -6.12
CA PRO A 149 11.37 -24.42 -4.68
C PRO A 149 12.42 -23.39 -4.26
N SER A 150 11.93 -22.22 -3.84
CA SER A 150 12.72 -21.13 -3.33
C SER A 150 13.54 -21.72 -2.19
N GLN A 151 14.86 -21.79 -2.38
CA GLN A 151 15.73 -22.03 -1.24
C GLN A 151 15.32 -21.01 -0.18
N PRO A 152 15.14 -21.39 1.10
CA PRO A 152 14.82 -20.41 2.12
C PRO A 152 15.96 -19.39 2.10
N SER A 153 15.63 -18.18 1.66
CA SER A 153 16.53 -17.05 1.74
C SER A 153 16.97 -16.95 3.20
N ARG A 154 18.29 -16.93 3.41
CA ARG A 154 18.87 -16.60 4.74
C ARG A 154 18.88 -15.09 4.97
N LEU A 155 18.28 -14.34 4.05
CA LEU A 155 18.19 -12.90 4.06
C LEU A 155 16.89 -12.49 4.72
N TYR A 156 16.99 -11.47 5.54
CA TYR A 156 15.89 -10.93 6.31
C TYR A 156 15.79 -9.43 6.07
N ALA A 157 14.56 -8.93 6.07
CA ALA A 157 14.24 -7.52 6.14
C ALA A 157 14.04 -7.13 7.61
N VAL A 158 14.46 -5.91 7.97
CA VAL A 158 14.12 -5.30 9.26
C VAL A 158 12.65 -4.90 9.24
N VAL A 159 11.94 -5.23 10.32
CA VAL A 159 10.52 -4.92 10.51
C VAL A 159 10.27 -4.44 11.94
N ASP A 160 9.14 -3.76 12.17
CA ASP A 160 8.70 -3.29 13.49
C ASP A 160 9.71 -2.38 14.22
N VAL A 161 10.49 -1.60 13.48
CA VAL A 161 11.38 -0.54 14.00
C VAL A 161 10.80 0.80 13.58
N ALA A 162 10.72 1.76 14.50
CA ALA A 162 10.17 3.08 14.21
C ALA A 162 11.04 3.82 13.16
N ASN A 163 10.39 4.65 12.35
CA ASN A 163 10.99 5.33 11.18
C ASN A 163 12.15 6.28 11.57
N ASP A 164 12.23 6.69 12.84
CA ASP A 164 13.28 7.53 13.41
C ASP A 164 14.30 6.77 14.29
N GLU A 165 14.19 5.44 14.32
CA GLU A 165 15.06 4.54 15.06
C GLU A 165 15.87 3.61 14.15
N GLU A 166 16.81 2.88 14.77
CA GLU A 166 17.60 1.83 14.12
C GLU A 166 17.56 0.55 14.97
N LEU A 167 17.64 -0.60 14.30
CA LEU A 167 17.79 -1.88 14.96
C LEU A 167 19.22 -2.02 15.49
N ASN A 168 19.37 -1.99 16.82
CA ASN A 168 20.65 -2.17 17.47
C ASN A 168 21.21 -3.60 17.27
N VAL A 169 22.44 -3.68 16.76
CA VAL A 169 23.25 -4.90 16.70
C VAL A 169 24.13 -4.97 17.94
N ARG A 170 24.06 -6.07 18.69
CA ARG A 170 24.71 -6.21 19.99
C ARG A 170 25.87 -7.20 19.98
N LEU A 171 26.85 -6.99 20.84
CA LEU A 171 28.01 -7.88 20.97
C LEU A 171 27.61 -9.30 21.38
N LEU A 172 26.63 -9.43 22.28
CA LEU A 172 26.12 -10.69 22.80
C LEU A 172 24.59 -10.74 22.69
N ALA A 173 24.06 -11.96 22.72
CA ALA A 173 22.64 -12.31 22.62
C ALA A 173 21.78 -11.87 23.84
N ASN A 174 21.79 -10.59 24.21
CA ASN A 174 20.96 -10.05 25.29
C ASN A 174 20.77 -8.53 25.16
N PRO A 175 19.65 -7.97 25.67
CA PRO A 175 19.31 -6.55 25.47
C PRO A 175 20.20 -5.56 26.24
N SER A 176 21.00 -6.02 27.20
CA SER A 176 21.89 -5.17 27.99
C SER A 176 23.34 -5.20 27.49
N SER A 177 23.63 -6.01 26.47
CA SER A 177 24.96 -6.10 25.87
C SER A 177 25.31 -4.81 25.14
N ASP A 178 26.60 -4.49 25.07
CA ASP A 178 27.12 -3.38 24.28
C ASP A 178 26.63 -3.44 22.84
N ILE A 179 26.30 -2.27 22.30
CA ILE A 179 25.89 -2.06 20.90
C ILE A 179 27.17 -1.96 20.06
N VAL A 180 27.26 -2.77 19.02
CA VAL A 180 28.42 -2.85 18.10
C VAL A 180 28.11 -2.33 16.70
N GLY A 181 26.84 -2.07 16.42
CA GLY A 181 26.38 -1.45 15.18
C GLY A 181 24.87 -1.25 15.20
N ALA A 182 24.33 -0.78 14.08
CA ALA A 182 22.92 -0.54 13.91
C ALA A 182 22.51 -0.84 12.46
N ILE A 183 21.26 -1.24 12.26
CA ILE A 183 20.67 -1.49 10.95
C ILE A 183 19.47 -0.52 10.81
N PRO A 184 19.33 0.19 9.68
CA PRO A 184 18.18 1.07 9.45
C PRO A 184 16.85 0.32 9.60
N PHE A 185 15.77 1.05 9.93
CA PHE A 185 14.42 0.46 10.08
C PHE A 185 13.91 -0.26 8.80
N TYR A 186 14.47 0.09 7.65
CA TYR A 186 14.19 -0.49 6.33
C TYR A 186 15.29 -1.43 5.82
N GLY A 187 16.23 -1.83 6.69
CA GLY A 187 17.38 -2.64 6.30
C GLY A 187 16.98 -3.93 5.60
N LEU A 188 17.59 -4.18 4.45
CA LEU A 188 17.42 -5.41 3.67
C LEU A 188 18.68 -6.28 3.74
N ASP A 189 18.61 -7.49 3.22
CA ASP A 189 19.74 -8.40 3.06
C ASP A 189 20.49 -8.72 4.37
N VAL A 190 19.79 -8.71 5.50
CA VAL A 190 20.35 -9.11 6.80
C VAL A 190 20.56 -10.62 6.80
N GLU A 191 21.81 -11.08 6.82
CA GLU A 191 22.12 -12.50 6.81
C GLU A 191 22.12 -13.08 8.22
N VAL A 192 21.27 -14.07 8.49
CA VAL A 192 21.34 -14.88 9.72
C VAL A 192 22.37 -16.00 9.53
N THR A 193 23.45 -15.96 10.32
CA THR A 193 24.66 -16.77 10.09
C THR A 193 24.75 -18.04 10.92
N GLY A 194 23.87 -18.23 11.89
CA GLY A 194 23.97 -19.34 12.84
C GLY A 194 22.71 -19.56 13.67
N PRO A 195 22.72 -20.58 14.53
CA PRO A 195 21.61 -20.85 15.42
C PRO A 195 21.40 -19.68 16.39
N GLY A 196 20.14 -19.38 16.70
CA GLY A 196 19.80 -18.38 17.69
C GLY A 196 19.93 -18.88 19.13
N ALA A 197 19.86 -17.94 20.09
CA ALA A 197 19.86 -18.20 21.52
C ALA A 197 18.62 -17.57 22.18
N GLN A 198 17.89 -18.36 22.98
CA GLN A 198 16.74 -17.86 23.73
C GLN A 198 17.22 -17.13 24.98
N VAL A 199 17.02 -15.80 25.03
CA VAL A 199 17.45 -14.96 26.16
C VAL A 199 16.41 -13.88 26.44
N GLY A 200 16.00 -13.78 27.72
CA GLY A 200 15.09 -12.72 28.17
C GLY A 200 13.71 -12.77 27.50
N GLY A 201 13.23 -13.96 27.14
CA GLY A 201 11.93 -14.15 26.48
C GLY A 201 11.94 -13.94 24.96
N GLY A 202 13.07 -13.53 24.36
CA GLY A 202 13.22 -13.40 22.91
C GLY A 202 14.27 -14.35 22.34
N LEU A 203 14.10 -14.70 21.07
CA LEU A 203 15.13 -15.37 20.30
C LEU A 203 16.10 -14.31 19.75
N TRP A 204 17.38 -14.48 20.05
CA TRP A 204 18.45 -13.66 19.49
C TRP A 204 19.17 -14.45 18.42
N VAL A 205 19.45 -13.84 17.27
CA VAL A 205 20.13 -14.50 16.15
C VAL A 205 21.42 -13.77 15.80
N PRO A 206 22.50 -14.49 15.47
CA PRO A 206 23.73 -13.88 14.99
C PRO A 206 23.53 -13.44 13.54
N VAL A 207 23.87 -12.19 13.26
CA VAL A 207 23.67 -11.57 11.95
C VAL A 207 24.94 -10.95 11.40
N VAL A 208 25.00 -10.89 10.07
CA VAL A 208 25.90 -10.04 9.30
C VAL A 208 25.04 -9.11 8.47
N TYR A 209 25.31 -7.81 8.56
CA TYR A 209 24.69 -6.78 7.72
C TYR A 209 25.79 -5.83 7.28
N GLN A 210 26.08 -5.80 5.98
CA GLN A 210 27.23 -5.10 5.42
C GLN A 210 28.52 -5.48 6.20
N ASP A 211 29.21 -4.51 6.81
CA ASP A 211 30.43 -4.72 7.60
C ASP A 211 30.15 -4.97 9.10
N VAL A 212 28.88 -4.98 9.53
CA VAL A 212 28.48 -5.15 10.93
C VAL A 212 28.18 -6.62 11.22
N THR A 213 28.79 -7.15 12.28
CA THR A 213 28.50 -8.50 12.80
C THR A 213 28.13 -8.43 14.27
N GLY A 214 27.08 -9.16 14.67
CA GLY A 214 26.69 -9.27 16.07
C GLY A 214 25.35 -9.99 16.23
N TRP A 215 24.60 -9.64 17.26
CA TRP A 215 23.33 -10.27 17.63
C TRP A 215 22.18 -9.27 17.59
N VAL A 216 21.08 -9.67 16.98
CA VAL A 216 19.80 -8.93 17.00
C VAL A 216 18.69 -9.82 17.54
N ASN A 217 17.62 -9.20 18.04
CA ASN A 217 16.42 -9.94 18.42
C ASN A 217 15.62 -10.27 17.16
N SER A 218 15.30 -11.55 16.94
CA SER A 218 14.66 -12.00 15.69
C SER A 218 13.24 -11.46 15.50
N ARG A 219 12.61 -10.90 16.54
CA ARG A 219 11.27 -10.27 16.41
C ARG A 219 11.24 -9.04 15.50
N TYR A 220 12.41 -8.50 15.17
CA TYR A 220 12.57 -7.37 14.25
C TYR A 220 13.02 -7.82 12.85
N LEU A 221 12.96 -9.12 12.56
CA LEU A 221 13.37 -9.69 11.29
C LEU A 221 12.22 -10.50 10.70
N ALA A 222 11.89 -10.22 9.44
CA ALA A 222 11.04 -11.06 8.61
C ALA A 222 11.87 -11.64 7.46
N ARG A 223 11.55 -12.85 6.98
CA ARG A 223 12.29 -13.41 5.83
C ARG A 223 12.09 -12.51 4.63
N GLN A 224 13.18 -12.20 3.93
CA GLN A 224 13.11 -11.40 2.71
C GLN A 224 12.96 -12.32 1.50
N GLN A 225 12.05 -11.99 0.60
CA GLN A 225 11.98 -12.56 -0.75
C GLN A 225 12.05 -11.45 -1.79
N GLY A 226 12.71 -11.71 -2.92
CA GLY A 226 13.00 -10.71 -3.92
C GLY A 226 13.91 -9.57 -3.43
N TRP A 227 13.90 -8.48 -4.20
CA TRP A 227 14.76 -7.31 -3.98
C TRP A 227 14.12 -6.03 -4.51
N VAL A 228 14.34 -4.92 -3.81
CA VAL A 228 14.05 -3.54 -4.22
C VAL A 228 15.16 -2.61 -3.76
N ASN A 229 15.16 -1.38 -4.27
CA ASN A 229 16.02 -0.34 -3.73
C ASN A 229 15.58 0.09 -2.30
N GLU A 230 16.51 0.67 -1.55
CA GLU A 230 16.29 1.09 -0.16
C GLU A 230 15.22 2.19 -0.02
N LEU A 231 15.02 3.05 -1.02
CA LEU A 231 13.99 4.11 -0.95
C LEU A 231 12.58 3.51 -0.96
N VAL A 232 12.36 2.48 -1.77
CA VAL A 232 11.09 1.74 -1.81
C VAL A 232 10.89 0.98 -0.51
N ALA A 233 11.92 0.31 0.01
CA ALA A 233 11.84 -0.39 1.28
C ALA A 233 11.53 0.55 2.46
N ALA A 234 12.19 1.71 2.50
CA ALA A 234 11.92 2.76 3.49
C ALA A 234 10.47 3.24 3.39
N ARG A 235 10.01 3.56 2.18
CA ARG A 235 8.64 4.03 1.96
C ARG A 235 7.60 2.97 2.37
N ALA A 236 7.83 1.70 2.05
CA ALA A 236 6.94 0.62 2.45
C ALA A 236 6.89 0.44 3.99
N ALA A 237 8.05 0.48 4.65
CA ALA A 237 8.14 0.39 6.11
C ALA A 237 7.47 1.58 6.83
N GLU A 238 7.62 2.79 6.28
CA GLU A 238 6.90 3.99 6.73
C GLU A 238 5.38 3.80 6.65
N ILE A 239 4.88 3.34 5.49
CA ILE A 239 3.45 3.15 5.22
C ILE A 239 2.86 2.06 6.14
N VAL A 240 3.47 0.88 6.25
CA VAL A 240 2.92 -0.20 7.09
C VAL A 240 2.91 0.19 8.57
N THR A 241 3.87 1.02 9.00
CA THR A 241 3.90 1.59 10.36
C THR A 241 2.78 2.61 10.56
N ALA A 242 2.53 3.49 9.60
CA ALA A 242 1.39 4.39 9.63
C ALA A 242 0.06 3.61 9.70
N LEU A 243 -0.05 2.50 8.96
CA LEU A 243 -1.20 1.61 9.03
C LEU A 243 -1.36 0.96 10.41
N LYS A 244 -0.28 0.46 11.00
CA LYS A 244 -0.33 -0.10 12.36
C LYS A 244 -0.80 0.91 13.41
N ASN A 245 -0.32 2.15 13.30
CA ASN A 245 -0.63 3.21 14.24
C ASN A 245 -2.00 3.85 13.99
N TRP A 246 -2.70 3.41 12.94
CA TRP A 246 -3.94 4.01 12.49
C TRP A 246 -3.75 5.52 12.24
N ASP A 247 -2.57 5.93 11.72
CA ASP A 247 -2.25 7.33 11.49
C ASP A 247 -2.63 7.73 10.06
N THR A 248 -3.92 8.02 9.83
CA THR A 248 -4.39 8.44 8.49
C THR A 248 -3.74 9.76 8.06
N ARG A 249 -3.35 10.60 9.02
CA ARG A 249 -2.61 11.85 8.74
C ARG A 249 -1.29 11.54 8.08
N GLU A 250 -0.51 10.63 8.64
CA GLU A 250 0.75 10.21 8.06
C GLU A 250 0.52 9.47 6.74
N LEU A 251 -0.46 8.56 6.70
CA LEU A 251 -0.80 7.79 5.50
C LEU A 251 -1.10 8.72 4.29
N THR A 252 -1.85 9.80 4.49
CA THR A 252 -2.21 10.75 3.41
C THR A 252 -0.99 11.38 2.73
N ALA A 253 0.13 11.53 3.46
CA ALA A 253 1.37 12.08 2.90
C ALA A 253 2.05 11.13 1.89
N TYR A 254 1.69 9.85 1.92
CA TYR A 254 2.21 8.84 1.00
C TYR A 254 1.30 8.60 -0.20
N VAL A 255 0.08 9.12 -0.21
CA VAL A 255 -0.91 8.87 -1.28
C VAL A 255 -0.54 9.63 -2.55
N HIS A 256 -0.65 8.97 -3.70
CA HIS A 256 -0.36 9.61 -4.98
C HIS A 256 -1.31 10.79 -5.24
N PRO A 257 -0.79 12.00 -5.51
CA PRO A 257 -1.61 13.22 -5.55
C PRO A 257 -2.64 13.24 -6.69
N GLU A 258 -2.33 12.62 -7.83
CA GLU A 258 -3.23 12.57 -8.99
C GLU A 258 -4.10 11.30 -9.08
N GLN A 259 -3.57 10.14 -8.69
CA GLN A 259 -4.25 8.85 -8.79
C GLN A 259 -5.11 8.53 -7.58
N GLY A 260 -4.81 9.11 -6.41
CA GLY A 260 -5.41 8.72 -5.14
C GLY A 260 -4.92 7.34 -4.68
N LEU A 261 -5.68 6.75 -3.75
CA LEU A 261 -5.43 5.43 -3.19
C LEU A 261 -6.60 4.50 -3.48
N ARG A 262 -6.32 3.39 -4.17
CA ARG A 262 -7.27 2.28 -4.35
C ARG A 262 -7.24 1.33 -3.17
N PHE A 263 -8.42 0.86 -2.76
CA PHE A 263 -8.59 -0.19 -1.76
C PHE A 263 -9.22 -1.42 -2.39
N SER A 264 -8.47 -2.52 -2.44
CA SER A 264 -8.91 -3.78 -3.02
C SER A 264 -9.01 -4.84 -1.92
N PRO A 265 -10.22 -5.37 -1.60
CA PRO A 265 -10.38 -6.35 -0.52
C PRO A 265 -9.78 -7.73 -0.83
N TYR A 266 -9.39 -7.97 -2.08
CA TYR A 266 -8.79 -9.22 -2.55
C TYR A 266 -7.78 -8.97 -3.66
N THR A 267 -6.96 -9.97 -3.96
CA THR A 267 -5.87 -9.94 -4.95
C THR A 267 -6.25 -9.40 -6.33
N TYR A 268 -7.45 -9.72 -6.82
CA TYR A 268 -7.87 -9.24 -8.13
C TYR A 268 -8.37 -7.79 -8.02
N VAL A 269 -7.56 -6.88 -8.54
CA VAL A 269 -7.85 -5.45 -8.57
C VAL A 269 -8.92 -5.18 -9.63
N ARG A 270 -10.08 -4.71 -9.21
CA ARG A 270 -11.20 -4.36 -10.10
C ARG A 270 -11.05 -2.90 -10.54
N ALA A 271 -10.59 -2.70 -11.76
CA ALA A 271 -10.35 -1.39 -12.36
C ALA A 271 -10.69 -1.37 -13.86
N GLY A 272 -10.61 -0.18 -14.48
CA GLY A 272 -10.62 -0.04 -15.93
C GLY A 272 -11.97 -0.36 -16.58
N GLN A 273 -12.07 -1.52 -17.25
CA GLN A 273 -13.25 -1.90 -18.05
C GLN A 273 -14.40 -2.51 -17.23
N GLU A 274 -14.18 -2.78 -15.95
CA GLU A 274 -15.26 -3.16 -15.04
C GLU A 274 -16.32 -2.04 -14.96
N PRO A 275 -17.62 -2.35 -14.86
CA PRO A 275 -18.63 -1.34 -14.56
C PRO A 275 -18.24 -0.52 -13.32
N PRO A 276 -18.45 0.81 -13.28
CA PRO A 276 -18.04 1.65 -12.15
C PRO A 276 -18.51 1.14 -10.78
N GLU A 277 -19.69 0.55 -10.72
CA GLU A 277 -20.27 -0.06 -9.51
C GLU A 277 -19.54 -1.32 -9.02
N ASN A 278 -18.74 -1.94 -9.87
CA ASN A 278 -17.95 -3.14 -9.57
C ASN A 278 -16.44 -2.82 -9.46
N GLN A 279 -16.04 -1.56 -9.64
CA GLN A 279 -14.65 -1.16 -9.46
C GLN A 279 -14.32 -0.98 -7.98
N ASP A 280 -13.09 -1.31 -7.64
CA ASP A 280 -12.53 -1.03 -6.32
C ASP A 280 -12.51 0.48 -6.09
N LEU A 281 -12.82 0.89 -4.87
CA LEU A 281 -12.95 2.30 -4.52
C LEU A 281 -11.58 2.98 -4.49
N VAL A 282 -11.54 4.19 -5.05
CA VAL A 282 -10.35 5.06 -5.09
C VAL A 282 -10.69 6.38 -4.40
N PHE A 283 -9.85 6.79 -3.45
CA PHE A 283 -10.03 8.05 -2.72
C PHE A 283 -8.82 8.96 -2.91
N PRO A 284 -9.03 10.26 -3.14
CA PRO A 284 -7.93 11.22 -3.17
C PRO A 284 -7.37 11.42 -1.77
N ALA A 285 -6.13 11.93 -1.68
CA ALA A 285 -5.41 12.10 -0.43
C ALA A 285 -6.22 12.92 0.60
N GLU A 286 -6.91 13.98 0.18
CA GLU A 286 -7.71 14.82 1.07
C GLU A 286 -8.90 14.11 1.72
N HIS A 287 -9.51 13.11 1.08
CA HIS A 287 -10.62 12.35 1.67
C HIS A 287 -10.13 11.34 2.71
N ILE A 288 -8.93 10.79 2.54
CA ILE A 288 -8.39 9.76 3.44
C ILE A 288 -8.13 10.33 4.85
N TRP A 289 -7.81 11.62 4.91
CA TRP A 289 -7.64 12.35 6.17
C TRP A 289 -8.89 12.29 7.06
N ASP A 290 -10.07 12.45 6.45
CA ASP A 290 -11.33 12.60 7.16
C ASP A 290 -11.97 11.27 7.60
N PHE A 291 -11.42 10.12 7.18
CA PHE A 291 -12.01 8.81 7.44
C PHE A 291 -12.26 8.49 8.92
N PHE A 292 -11.49 9.08 9.83
CA PHE A 292 -11.72 8.94 11.27
C PHE A 292 -13.08 9.46 11.76
N SER A 293 -13.65 10.42 11.02
CA SER A 293 -14.91 11.07 11.38
C SER A 293 -16.03 10.72 10.39
N ASP A 294 -15.73 9.85 9.42
CA ASP A 294 -16.69 9.42 8.41
C ASP A 294 -17.38 8.11 8.84
N TYR A 295 -18.69 8.21 9.02
CA TYR A 295 -19.56 7.07 9.33
C TYR A 295 -20.37 6.62 8.12
N ALA A 296 -20.03 7.11 6.92
CA ALA A 296 -20.63 6.64 5.68
C ALA A 296 -20.30 5.16 5.48
N VAL A 297 -21.34 4.39 5.12
CA VAL A 297 -21.20 3.02 4.67
C VAL A 297 -20.95 3.04 3.18
N TYR A 298 -19.89 2.38 2.75
CA TYR A 298 -19.55 2.21 1.35
C TYR A 298 -19.73 0.75 0.93
N HIS A 299 -20.03 0.58 -0.35
CA HIS A 299 -19.94 -0.71 -1.02
C HIS A 299 -18.49 -0.93 -1.48
N TRP A 300 -17.75 -1.77 -0.77
CA TRP A 300 -16.35 -2.07 -1.06
C TRP A 300 -16.15 -3.22 -2.05
N GLY A 301 -17.24 -3.81 -2.54
CA GLY A 301 -17.25 -4.96 -3.43
C GLY A 301 -17.99 -6.13 -2.82
N TRP A 302 -17.47 -7.34 -3.06
CA TRP A 302 -18.13 -8.59 -2.70
C TRP A 302 -17.15 -9.53 -2.02
N PHE A 303 -17.61 -10.25 -1.00
CA PHE A 303 -16.82 -11.27 -0.33
C PHE A 303 -16.50 -12.41 -1.29
N ASP A 304 -15.22 -12.79 -1.39
CA ASP A 304 -14.81 -14.00 -2.10
C ASP A 304 -15.38 -15.23 -1.37
N GLY A 305 -15.88 -16.21 -2.14
CA GLY A 305 -16.57 -17.40 -1.63
C GLY A 305 -18.09 -17.23 -1.48
N SER A 306 -18.55 -16.28 -0.64
CA SER A 306 -19.99 -16.10 -0.40
C SER A 306 -20.69 -15.29 -1.49
N GLY A 307 -20.00 -14.30 -2.07
CA GLY A 307 -20.59 -13.33 -2.99
C GLY A 307 -21.57 -12.36 -2.35
N GLU A 308 -21.54 -12.19 -1.02
CA GLU A 308 -22.31 -11.16 -0.29
C GLU A 308 -21.63 -9.79 -0.41
N PRO A 309 -22.39 -8.68 -0.40
CA PRO A 309 -21.81 -7.35 -0.55
C PRO A 309 -21.02 -6.95 0.70
N ILE A 310 -19.89 -6.29 0.48
CA ILE A 310 -19.06 -5.72 1.55
C ILE A 310 -19.54 -4.29 1.79
N GLU A 311 -20.56 -4.15 2.63
CA GLU A 311 -21.11 -2.86 3.05
C GLU A 311 -20.55 -2.50 4.44
N MET A 312 -19.56 -1.61 4.48
CA MET A 312 -18.83 -1.25 5.70
C MET A 312 -18.53 0.24 5.76
N THR A 313 -18.45 0.78 6.97
CA THR A 313 -17.71 2.04 7.20
C THR A 313 -16.23 1.85 6.88
N PHE A 314 -15.48 2.94 6.68
CA PHE A 314 -14.03 2.81 6.49
C PHE A 314 -13.36 2.16 7.69
N GLU A 315 -13.79 2.48 8.92
CA GLU A 315 -13.22 1.91 10.13
C GLU A 315 -13.36 0.38 10.17
N GLU A 316 -14.56 -0.12 9.86
CA GLU A 316 -14.85 -1.55 9.77
C GLU A 316 -14.07 -2.22 8.64
N TYR A 317 -14.02 -1.59 7.46
CA TYR A 317 -13.25 -2.10 6.32
C TYR A 317 -11.77 -2.21 6.64
N TYR A 318 -11.21 -1.19 7.29
CA TYR A 318 -9.80 -1.17 7.66
C TYR A 318 -9.45 -2.32 8.60
N GLY A 319 -10.23 -2.52 9.67
CA GLY A 319 -10.00 -3.62 10.60
C GLY A 319 -10.18 -5.01 9.97
N ARG A 320 -10.90 -5.10 8.84
CA ARG A 320 -11.16 -6.38 8.16
C ARG A 320 -10.20 -6.69 7.01
N PHE A 321 -9.79 -5.69 6.25
CA PHE A 321 -9.07 -5.85 4.98
C PHE A 321 -7.79 -5.03 4.89
N ILE A 322 -7.49 -4.11 5.82
CA ILE A 322 -6.24 -3.34 5.77
C ILE A 322 -5.29 -3.79 6.88
N TYR A 323 -5.80 -4.00 8.10
CA TYR A 323 -4.97 -4.32 9.26
C TYR A 323 -5.67 -5.30 10.20
N ASP A 324 -6.14 -6.43 9.66
CA ASP A 324 -6.75 -7.53 10.42
C ASP A 324 -5.72 -8.33 11.25
N VAL A 325 -4.44 -8.25 10.86
CA VAL A 325 -3.28 -8.81 11.57
C VAL A 325 -2.14 -7.79 11.64
N ASP A 326 -1.15 -8.03 12.51
CA ASP A 326 -0.02 -7.10 12.72
C ASP A 326 1.01 -7.17 11.59
N PHE A 327 0.70 -6.63 10.42
CA PHE A 327 1.55 -6.64 9.22
C PHE A 327 2.92 -5.96 9.40
N CYS A 328 3.19 -5.28 10.51
CA CYS A 328 4.55 -4.88 10.90
C CYS A 328 5.43 -6.05 11.39
N ARG A 329 4.86 -7.23 11.65
CA ARG A 329 5.58 -8.44 12.10
C ARG A 329 5.21 -9.66 11.25
N PRO A 330 5.36 -9.61 9.92
CA PRO A 330 5.01 -10.72 9.05
C PRO A 330 6.06 -11.84 9.15
N ASP A 331 5.72 -13.03 8.64
CA ASP A 331 6.69 -14.10 8.47
C ASP A 331 7.67 -13.81 7.31
N ILE A 332 7.16 -13.15 6.28
CA ILE A 332 7.85 -12.84 5.03
C ILE A 332 7.52 -11.41 4.61
N VAL A 333 8.54 -10.66 4.22
CA VAL A 333 8.39 -9.46 3.39
C VAL A 333 8.91 -9.79 2.00
N SER A 334 8.06 -9.66 0.99
CA SER A 334 8.42 -9.91 -0.39
C SER A 334 8.38 -8.67 -1.24
N PHE A 335 9.32 -8.60 -2.18
CA PHE A 335 9.49 -7.50 -3.08
C PHE A 335 9.44 -8.02 -4.52
N VAL A 336 8.44 -7.58 -5.30
CA VAL A 336 8.23 -7.94 -6.72
C VAL A 336 7.87 -9.41 -6.98
N GLU A 337 8.44 -10.37 -6.25
CA GLU A 337 8.11 -11.80 -6.35
C GLU A 337 6.94 -12.12 -5.41
N PHE A 338 5.77 -12.49 -5.94
CA PHE A 338 4.63 -12.83 -5.09
C PHE A 338 4.83 -14.16 -4.35
N VAL A 339 4.49 -14.19 -3.06
CA VAL A 339 4.68 -15.35 -2.19
C VAL A 339 3.37 -16.06 -1.90
N GLY A 340 2.26 -15.32 -1.90
CA GLY A 340 0.91 -15.85 -1.64
C GLY A 340 0.37 -16.71 -2.79
N TRP A 341 -0.08 -17.92 -2.45
CA TRP A 341 -0.74 -18.85 -3.38
C TRP A 341 -2.25 -18.86 -3.12
N GLY A 342 -2.97 -17.98 -3.83
CA GLY A 342 -4.42 -18.01 -3.93
C GLY A 342 -4.91 -18.60 -5.26
N ASN A 343 -6.18 -18.95 -5.35
CA ASN A 343 -6.82 -19.35 -6.62
C ASN A 343 -7.21 -18.14 -7.50
N THR A 344 -7.13 -16.93 -6.93
CA THR A 344 -7.49 -15.68 -7.57
C THR A 344 -6.33 -15.17 -8.43
N VAL A 345 -6.62 -14.75 -9.66
CA VAL A 345 -5.63 -14.17 -10.57
C VAL A 345 -5.10 -12.87 -9.97
N ASN A 346 -3.77 -12.77 -9.85
CA ASN A 346 -3.12 -11.52 -9.51
C ASN A 346 -2.91 -10.69 -10.78
N ASN A 347 -3.69 -9.62 -10.93
CA ASN A 347 -3.63 -8.68 -12.05
C ASN A 347 -3.04 -7.31 -11.64
N ILE A 348 -2.36 -7.21 -10.48
CA ILE A 348 -1.84 -5.93 -9.97
C ILE A 348 -0.93 -5.27 -11.01
N GLN A 349 -0.01 -6.03 -11.64
CA GLN A 349 0.89 -5.50 -12.65
C GLN A 349 0.18 -5.15 -13.97
N ASP A 350 -0.99 -5.71 -14.26
CA ASP A 350 -1.77 -5.32 -15.44
C ASP A 350 -2.46 -3.97 -15.21
N VAL A 351 -2.90 -3.71 -13.96
CA VAL A 351 -3.54 -2.45 -13.56
C VAL A 351 -2.50 -1.35 -13.33
N TYR A 352 -1.35 -1.69 -12.76
CA TYR A 352 -0.25 -0.78 -12.44
C TYR A 352 1.07 -1.27 -13.08
N PRO A 353 1.27 -1.03 -14.39
CA PRO A 353 2.40 -1.59 -15.15
C PRO A 353 3.78 -1.15 -14.66
N ASP A 354 3.86 0.04 -14.08
CA ASP A 354 5.11 0.67 -13.63
C ASP A 354 5.28 0.60 -12.10
N ALA A 355 4.33 0.01 -11.38
CA ALA A 355 4.39 -0.08 -9.94
C ALA A 355 5.35 -1.14 -9.43
N VAL A 356 5.83 -0.92 -8.22
CA VAL A 356 6.50 -1.92 -7.38
C VAL A 356 5.52 -2.38 -6.31
N THR A 357 5.38 -3.69 -6.14
CA THR A 357 4.54 -4.28 -5.10
C THR A 357 5.39 -4.87 -3.97
N ILE A 358 5.01 -4.54 -2.74
CA ILE A 358 5.59 -5.08 -1.51
C ILE A 358 4.52 -5.88 -0.78
N GLU A 359 4.80 -7.14 -0.46
CA GLU A 359 3.88 -8.05 0.22
C GLU A 359 4.37 -8.34 1.65
N TYR A 360 3.50 -8.09 2.63
CA TYR A 360 3.67 -8.49 4.04
C TYR A 360 2.82 -9.73 4.27
N HIS A 361 3.47 -10.90 4.36
CA HIS A 361 2.80 -12.19 4.33
C HIS A 361 2.98 -12.97 5.64
N PHE A 362 1.87 -13.55 6.11
CA PHE A 362 1.80 -14.57 7.15
C PHE A 362 1.55 -15.93 6.51
N GLU A 363 2.40 -16.91 6.77
CA GLU A 363 2.24 -18.27 6.21
C GLU A 363 1.11 -19.06 6.89
N GLY A 364 0.65 -18.58 8.04
CA GLY A 364 -0.45 -19.11 8.83
C GLY A 364 -0.45 -18.50 10.23
N LEU A 365 -1.63 -18.26 10.80
CA LEU A 365 -1.76 -17.52 12.07
C LEU A 365 -1.88 -18.48 13.25
N GLU A 366 -2.68 -19.53 13.10
CA GLU A 366 -2.89 -20.56 14.10
C GLU A 366 -2.48 -21.95 13.58
N PRO A 367 -1.68 -22.71 14.35
CA PRO A 367 -1.26 -24.05 13.95
C PRO A 367 -2.42 -25.02 13.65
N ALA A 368 -3.60 -24.78 14.24
CA ALA A 368 -4.79 -25.60 14.05
C ALA A 368 -5.32 -25.58 12.61
N TYR A 369 -5.08 -24.51 11.85
CA TYR A 369 -5.52 -24.36 10.47
C TYR A 369 -4.48 -24.83 9.46
N ALA A 370 -3.30 -25.29 9.90
CA ALA A 370 -2.24 -25.82 9.04
C ALA A 370 -1.88 -24.90 7.85
N GLY A 371 -1.90 -23.58 8.07
CA GLY A 371 -1.63 -22.56 7.05
C GLY A 371 -2.82 -22.18 6.18
N MET A 372 -4.00 -22.79 6.36
CA MET A 372 -5.25 -22.41 5.67
C MET A 372 -5.92 -21.17 6.30
N ASP A 373 -5.12 -20.30 6.88
CA ASP A 373 -5.49 -19.04 7.51
C ASP A 373 -4.44 -17.96 7.23
N TRP A 374 -3.62 -18.18 6.19
CA TRP A 374 -2.64 -17.20 5.74
C TRP A 374 -3.31 -15.86 5.39
N ARG A 375 -2.51 -14.80 5.51
CA ARG A 375 -2.90 -13.41 5.23
C ARG A 375 -1.77 -12.69 4.53
N SER A 376 -2.11 -11.83 3.58
CA SER A 376 -1.18 -10.90 2.96
C SER A 376 -1.77 -9.50 2.89
N LEU A 377 -0.91 -8.51 3.11
CA LEU A 377 -1.16 -7.13 2.72
C LEU A 377 -0.15 -6.72 1.67
N ARG A 378 -0.62 -6.20 0.54
CA ARG A 378 0.22 -5.71 -0.55
C ARG A 378 0.10 -4.21 -0.68
N LEU A 379 1.25 -3.55 -0.64
CA LEU A 379 1.39 -2.12 -0.91
C LEU A 379 1.86 -1.96 -2.35
N VAL A 380 1.11 -1.20 -3.15
CA VAL A 380 1.43 -0.91 -4.55
C VAL A 380 1.93 0.53 -4.64
N LEU A 381 3.19 0.69 -5.04
CA LEU A 381 3.88 1.98 -5.06
C LEU A 381 4.26 2.36 -6.49
N GLU A 382 4.01 3.61 -6.88
CA GLU A 382 4.47 4.20 -8.13
C GLU A 382 5.37 5.40 -7.89
N GLU A 383 6.32 5.63 -8.80
CA GLU A 383 7.24 6.75 -8.74
C GLU A 383 6.66 7.97 -9.48
N LEU A 384 6.65 9.12 -8.80
CA LEU A 384 6.42 10.43 -9.41
C LEU A 384 7.55 11.37 -8.99
N ASP A 385 8.30 11.88 -9.97
CA ASP A 385 9.41 12.83 -9.80
C ASP A 385 10.44 12.40 -8.72
N GLY A 386 10.84 11.12 -8.72
CA GLY A 386 11.80 10.58 -7.75
C GLY A 386 11.23 10.26 -6.37
N THR A 387 9.92 10.41 -6.17
CA THR A 387 9.23 10.09 -4.92
C THR A 387 8.28 8.91 -5.12
N TRP A 388 8.32 7.94 -4.22
CA TRP A 388 7.44 6.77 -4.25
C TRP A 388 6.13 7.06 -3.50
N TYR A 389 5.01 6.90 -4.19
CA TYR A 389 3.66 7.12 -3.66
C TYR A 389 2.88 5.82 -3.65
N LEU A 390 2.06 5.64 -2.62
CA LEU A 390 1.08 4.57 -2.49
C LEU A 390 -0.11 4.85 -3.42
N VAL A 391 -0.38 3.92 -4.34
CA VAL A 391 -1.52 3.97 -5.27
C VAL A 391 -2.55 2.87 -4.98
N GLY A 392 -2.15 1.80 -4.28
CA GLY A 392 -3.04 0.70 -3.93
C GLY A 392 -2.68 0.01 -2.62
N ILE A 393 -3.71 -0.32 -1.84
CA ILE A 393 -3.66 -1.32 -0.76
C ILE A 393 -4.52 -2.50 -1.21
N VAL A 394 -3.90 -3.68 -1.30
CA VAL A 394 -4.55 -4.90 -1.76
C VAL A 394 -4.41 -5.97 -0.68
N HIS A 395 -5.53 -6.47 -0.16
CA HIS A 395 -5.55 -7.59 0.76
C HIS A 395 -5.56 -8.92 0.01
N ASP A 396 -5.10 -9.97 0.67
CA ASP A 396 -5.29 -11.32 0.21
C ASP A 396 -5.38 -12.26 1.41
N GLU A 397 -6.21 -13.28 1.29
CA GLU A 397 -6.43 -14.22 2.36
C GLU A 397 -6.85 -15.58 1.84
N TRP A 398 -6.61 -16.61 2.66
CA TRP A 398 -7.27 -17.88 2.43
C TRP A 398 -8.79 -17.72 2.60
N THR A 399 -9.52 -18.02 1.53
CA THR A 399 -10.99 -18.08 1.48
C THR A 399 -11.46 -19.49 1.12
N THR A 400 -12.62 -19.90 1.65
CA THR A 400 -13.20 -21.25 1.41
C THR A 400 -14.53 -21.21 0.67
#